data_AF-A0A2V7QWU3-F1
#
_entry.id   AF-A0A2V7QWU3-F1
#
_cell.length_a   1.000
_cell.length_b   1.000
_cell.length_c   1.000
_cell.angle_alpha   90.00
_cell.angle_beta   90.00
_cell.angle_gamma   90.00
#
_symmetry.space_group_name_H-M   'P 1'
#
loop_
_entity.id
_entity.type
_entity.pdbx_description
1 polymer ?
#
loop_
_entity_poly.entity_id
_entity_poly.type
_entity_poly.pdbx_seq_one_letter_code
_entity_poly.pdbx_strand_id
1 'polypeptide(L)' 'MTLPTRPLGSSGLEITTVGFGAWATGGGGWAFGWGPQDDAD' A
#
# COMPACT_ATOMS: atom_id res chain seq x y z
N MET A 1 10.96 15.92 -6.40
CA MET A 1 11.85 14.99 -5.69
C MET A 1 11.27 13.59 -5.85
N THR A 2 12.05 12.60 -6.29
CA THR A 2 11.59 11.21 -6.49
C THR A 2 12.06 10.32 -5.33
N LEU A 3 11.29 9.30 -4.98
CA LEU A 3 11.69 8.32 -3.97
C LEU A 3 12.72 7.34 -4.57
N PRO A 4 13.75 6.95 -3.81
CA PRO A 4 14.75 5.98 -4.29
C PRO A 4 14.14 4.57 -4.38
N THR A 5 14.45 3.86 -5.46
CA THR A 5 14.04 2.47 -5.69
C THR A 5 15.19 1.48 -5.48
N ARG A 6 14.85 0.20 -5.25
CA ARG A 6 15.76 -0.93 -5.13
C ARG A 6 15.12 -2.20 -5.73
N PRO A 7 15.92 -3.18 -6.19
CA PRO A 7 15.41 -4.45 -6.66
C PRO A 7 14.68 -5.21 -5.54
N LEU A 8 13.50 -5.74 -5.82
CA LEU A 8 12.79 -6.68 -4.95
C LEU A 8 13.33 -8.10 -5.21
N GLY A 9 14.44 -8.43 -4.57
CA GLY A 9 15.10 -9.73 -4.71
C GLY A 9 15.42 -10.05 -6.17
N SER A 10 15.09 -11.26 -6.63
CA SER A 10 15.31 -11.72 -8.00
C SER A 10 14.09 -11.57 -8.91
N SER A 11 13.06 -10.81 -8.49
CA SER A 11 11.81 -10.68 -9.25
C SER A 11 11.92 -9.78 -10.48
N GLY A 12 12.98 -8.97 -10.58
CA GLY A 12 13.12 -7.94 -11.61
C GLY A 12 12.28 -6.68 -11.37
N LEU A 13 11.52 -6.61 -10.25
CA LEU A 13 10.79 -5.42 -9.86
C LEU A 13 11.69 -4.42 -9.13
N GLU A 14 11.50 -3.13 -9.41
CA GLU A 14 12.09 -2.02 -8.67
C GLU A 14 11.02 -1.40 -7.75
N ILE A 15 11.27 -1.38 -6.43
CA ILE A 15 10.35 -0.83 -5.43
C ILE A 15 10.98 0.33 -4.67
N THR A 16 10.17 1.29 -4.23
CA THR A 16 10.64 2.33 -3.31
C THR A 16 11.00 1.74 -1.95
N THR A 17 11.94 2.39 -1.26
CA THR A 17 12.30 2.01 0.13
C THR A 17 11.20 2.31 1.16
N VAL A 18 10.16 3.03 0.75
CA VAL A 18 8.95 3.33 1.53
C VAL A 18 7.76 2.77 0.75
N GLY A 19 6.91 1.99 1.40
CA GLY A 19 5.67 1.45 0.82
C GLY A 19 4.43 1.99 1.53
N PHE A 20 3.30 1.95 0.84
CA PHE A 20 2.00 2.23 1.46
C PHE A 20 1.49 0.97 2.17
N GLY A 21 1.35 1.04 3.50
CA GLY A 21 0.73 -0.02 4.29
C GLY A 21 -0.79 0.12 4.23
N ALA A 22 -1.48 -0.91 3.74
CA ALA A 22 -2.94 -0.89 3.54
C ALA A 22 -3.70 -1.79 4.54
N TRP A 23 -3.11 -2.16 5.68
CA TRP A 23 -3.73 -3.09 6.63
C TRP A 23 -5.05 -2.56 7.21
N ALA A 24 -5.23 -1.23 7.23
CA ALA A 24 -6.36 -0.53 7.81
C ALA A 24 -7.31 0.10 6.79
N THR A 25 -6.95 0.04 5.51
CA THR A 25 -7.77 0.52 4.40
C THR A 25 -8.91 -0.47 4.16
N GLY A 26 -10.14 0.00 3.96
CA GLY A 26 -11.27 -0.90 3.64
C GLY A 26 -11.81 -1.71 4.80
N GLY A 27 -11.62 -1.22 6.04
CA GLY A 27 -12.03 -1.89 7.27
C GLY A 27 -13.55 -1.92 7.48
N GLY A 28 -14.33 -2.42 6.52
CA GLY A 28 -15.77 -2.61 6.63
C GLY A 28 -16.11 -3.45 7.86
N GLY A 29 -16.46 -2.77 8.96
CA GLY A 29 -16.75 -3.39 10.26
C GLY A 29 -15.52 -3.73 11.11
N TRP A 30 -14.29 -3.40 10.69
CA TRP A 30 -13.11 -3.56 11.53
C TRP A 30 -12.94 -2.37 12.48
N ALA A 31 -12.79 -2.65 13.78
CA ALA A 31 -12.77 -1.63 14.83
C ALA A 31 -11.61 -0.61 14.74
N PHE A 32 -10.53 -0.95 14.02
CA PHE A 32 -9.39 -0.03 13.80
C PHE A 32 -9.25 0.39 12.33
N GLY A 33 -10.28 0.13 11.52
CA GLY A 33 -10.30 0.50 10.12
C GLY A 33 -10.34 2.01 9.93
N TRP A 34 -9.76 2.47 8.82
CA TRP A 34 -9.82 3.87 8.42
C TRP A 34 -11.16 4.28 7.82
N GLY A 35 -12.09 3.34 7.69
CA GLY A 35 -13.43 3.55 7.16
C GLY A 35 -13.73 2.72 5.90
N PRO A 36 -14.93 2.88 5.33
CA PRO A 36 -15.32 2.24 4.08
C PRO A 36 -14.48 2.76 2.91
N GLN A 37 -14.24 1.89 1.93
CA GLN A 37 -13.71 2.29 0.62
C GLN A 37 -14.87 2.70 -0.29
N ASP A 38 -14.63 3.71 -1.12
CA ASP A 38 -15.48 4.02 -2.27
C ASP A 38 -14.88 3.33 -3.48
N ASP A 39 -15.52 2.23 -3.92
CA ASP A 39 -15.06 1.38 -5.02
C ASP A 39 -15.81 1.71 -6.33
N ALA A 40 -16.39 2.90 -6.45
CA ALA A 40 -17.24 3.27 -7.59
C ALA A 40 -16.52 3.46 -8.96
N ASP A 41 -15.29 2.97 -9.11
CA ASP A 41 -14.50 2.97 -10.36
C ASP A 41 -13.77 1.63 -10.60
#